data_AF-A0A853EZD7-F1
#
_entry.id   AF-A0A853EZD7-F1
#
_cell.length_a   1.000
_cell.length_b   1.000
_cell.length_c   1.000
_cell.angle_alpha   90.00
_cell.angle_beta   90.00
_cell.angle_gamma   90.00
#
_symmetry.space_group_name_H-M   'P 1'
#
loop_
_entity.id
_entity.type
_entity.pdbx_description
1 polymer ?
#
loop_
_entity_poly.entity_id
_entity_poly.type
_entity_poly.pdbx_seq_one_letter_code
_entity_poly.pdbx_strand_id
1 'polypeptide(L)'
;MSACSTSKYIPDFSLPSIPSFKPYKADVNQGSVLKRFTINQLKTGMTKRQVQDTIGQPSVIDPFHNNQWDYIHYTTLGSGEIINYRLILTFADGKLSNINTNGISSLPEMTNQEKMKEKVRLAKEKSGE
;
A
#
# COMPACT_ATOMS: atom_id res chain seq x y z
N MET A 1 39.74 -55.52 29.78
CA MET A 1 39.52 -54.57 28.66
C MET A 1 38.37 -55.13 27.84
N SER A 2 37.16 -54.59 27.97
CA SER A 2 36.00 -55.03 27.18
C SER A 2 35.30 -53.81 26.60
N ALA A 3 35.07 -53.92 25.30
CA ALA A 3 34.55 -52.93 24.39
C ALA A 3 33.06 -52.66 24.62
N CYS A 4 32.65 -51.40 24.46
CA CYS A 4 31.31 -51.05 24.01
C CYS A 4 31.44 -50.40 22.64
N SER A 5 30.99 -51.16 21.64
CA SER A 5 30.90 -50.80 20.23
C SER A 5 29.96 -49.60 20.05
N THR A 6 30.43 -48.53 19.41
CA THR A 6 29.57 -47.43 18.95
C THR A 6 28.77 -47.90 17.74
N SER A 7 27.52 -48.29 17.97
CA SER A 7 26.57 -48.56 16.88
C SER A 7 26.27 -47.25 16.15
N LYS A 8 26.94 -47.02 15.02
CA LYS A 8 26.56 -46.01 14.03
C LYS A 8 25.46 -46.61 13.16
N TYR A 9 24.22 -46.52 13.62
CA TYR A 9 23.06 -46.78 12.76
C TYR A 9 22.39 -45.45 12.46
N ILE A 10 22.87 -44.76 11.42
CA ILE A 10 22.12 -43.69 10.78
C ILE A 10 21.48 -44.36 9.57
N PRO A 11 20.15 -44.61 9.56
CA PRO A 11 19.50 -45.10 8.36
C PRO A 11 19.63 -44.02 7.26
N ASP A 12 20.16 -44.41 6.11
CA ASP A 12 20.15 -43.60 4.89
C ASP A 12 18.69 -43.36 4.48
N PHE A 13 18.11 -42.26 4.96
CA PHE A 13 16.88 -41.72 4.40
C PHE A 13 17.24 -41.04 3.08
N SER A 14 17.39 -41.84 2.04
CA SER A 14 17.24 -41.37 0.66
C SER A 14 15.87 -40.72 0.55
N LEU A 15 15.82 -39.40 0.72
CA LEU A 15 14.59 -38.62 0.56
C LEU A 15 14.17 -38.77 -0.90
N PRO A 16 12.99 -39.35 -1.19
CA PRO A 16 12.48 -39.38 -2.55
C PRO A 16 12.39 -37.94 -3.06
N SER A 17 12.83 -37.71 -4.31
CA SER A 17 12.72 -36.40 -4.96
C SER A 17 11.24 -36.04 -5.08
N ILE A 18 10.75 -35.24 -4.13
CA ILE A 18 9.38 -34.73 -4.13
C ILE A 18 9.28 -33.74 -5.29
N PRO A 19 8.32 -33.90 -6.22
CA PRO A 19 8.14 -32.93 -7.29
C PRO A 19 8.00 -31.52 -6.69
N SER A 20 8.62 -30.53 -7.34
CA SER A 20 8.69 -29.15 -6.85
C SER A 20 7.28 -28.54 -6.72
N PHE A 21 6.65 -28.72 -5.57
CA PHE A 21 5.37 -28.12 -5.23
C PHE A 21 5.62 -26.67 -4.82
N LYS A 22 5.17 -25.71 -5.65
CA LYS A 22 5.18 -24.29 -5.27
C LYS A 22 3.88 -23.98 -4.52
N PRO A 23 3.91 -23.73 -3.20
CA PRO A 23 2.71 -23.36 -2.47
C PRO A 23 2.15 -22.04 -3.00
N TYR A 24 0.82 -21.94 -3.05
CA TYR A 24 0.14 -20.69 -3.36
C TYR A 24 0.48 -19.64 -2.29
N LYS A 25 0.85 -18.44 -2.73
CA LYS A 25 1.06 -17.28 -1.86
C LYS A 25 -0.10 -16.31 -2.08
N ALA A 26 -0.87 -16.07 -1.02
CA ALA A 26 -1.92 -15.07 -1.02
C ALA A 26 -1.32 -13.65 -0.98
N ASP A 27 -2.03 -12.70 -1.58
CA ASP A 27 -1.67 -11.28 -1.52
C ASP A 27 -1.91 -10.74 -0.12
N VAL A 28 -0.90 -10.06 0.46
CA VAL A 28 -1.00 -9.45 1.79
C VAL A 28 -0.94 -7.94 1.65
N ASN A 29 -2.04 -7.26 1.97
CA ASN A 29 -2.16 -5.81 1.94
C ASN A 29 -1.95 -5.23 3.35
N GLN A 30 -1.03 -4.27 3.50
CA GLN A 30 -0.77 -3.57 4.76
C GLN A 30 -0.89 -2.06 4.57
N GLY A 31 -1.67 -1.38 5.42
CA GLY A 31 -1.87 0.07 5.38
C GLY A 31 -3.04 0.53 4.51
N SER A 32 -3.09 1.83 4.18
CA SER A 32 -4.25 2.44 3.50
C SER A 32 -4.18 2.27 1.98
N VAL A 33 -5.19 1.62 1.38
CA VAL A 33 -5.30 1.45 -0.07
C VAL A 33 -5.79 2.75 -0.72
N LEU A 34 -4.94 3.40 -1.49
CA LEU A 34 -5.23 4.64 -2.21
C LEU A 34 -5.49 4.42 -3.70
N LYS A 35 -6.26 5.32 -4.29
CA LYS A 35 -6.53 5.37 -5.73
C LYS A 35 -6.09 6.72 -6.28
N ARG A 36 -5.40 6.72 -7.43
CA ARG A 36 -5.00 7.97 -8.11
C ARG A 36 -6.18 8.92 -8.31
N PHE A 37 -7.36 8.38 -8.66
CA PHE A 37 -8.59 9.15 -8.83
C PHE A 37 -9.05 9.88 -7.55
N THR A 38 -8.91 9.27 -6.37
CA THR A 38 -9.33 9.92 -5.11
C THR A 38 -8.29 10.91 -4.61
N ILE A 39 -7.00 10.64 -4.84
CA ILE A 39 -5.91 11.61 -4.58
C ILE A 39 -6.11 12.88 -5.41
N ASN A 40 -6.47 12.75 -6.70
CA ASN A 40 -6.74 13.90 -7.58
C ASN A 40 -7.92 14.77 -7.14
N GLN A 41 -8.80 14.26 -6.28
CA GLN A 41 -9.92 15.03 -5.74
C GLN A 41 -9.53 15.89 -4.55
N LEU A 42 -8.37 15.63 -3.93
CA LEU A 42 -7.87 16.44 -2.83
C LEU A 42 -7.57 17.85 -3.31
N LYS A 43 -8.02 18.83 -2.54
CA LYS A 43 -7.77 20.25 -2.80
C LYS A 43 -7.25 20.92 -1.53
N THR A 44 -6.30 21.83 -1.68
CA THR A 44 -5.85 22.68 -0.57
C THR A 44 -7.05 23.44 0.01
N GLY A 45 -7.04 23.63 1.34
CA GLY A 45 -8.15 24.23 2.07
C GLY A 45 -9.19 23.24 2.62
N MET A 46 -9.17 21.98 2.18
CA MET A 46 -10.05 20.93 2.73
C MET A 46 -9.79 20.71 4.22
N THR A 47 -10.85 20.54 5.00
CA THR A 47 -10.72 20.16 6.42
C THR A 47 -10.26 18.71 6.55
N LYS A 48 -9.67 18.35 7.70
CA LYS A 48 -9.30 16.96 8.04
C LYS A 48 -10.44 15.96 7.78
N ARG A 49 -11.68 16.32 8.11
CA ARG A 49 -12.87 15.49 7.86
C ARG A 49 -13.15 15.29 6.36
N GLN A 50 -13.12 16.36 5.58
CA GLN A 50 -13.33 16.27 4.12
C GLN A 50 -12.27 15.41 3.44
N VAL A 51 -11.02 15.49 3.91
CA VAL A 51 -9.95 14.59 3.44
C VAL A 51 -10.29 13.14 3.76
N GLN A 52 -10.70 12.84 5.00
CA GLN A 52 -11.10 11.49 5.39
C GLN A 52 -12.29 10.96 4.57
N ASP A 53 -13.27 11.79 4.28
CA ASP A 53 -14.42 11.42 3.45
C ASP A 53 -14.01 11.12 1.99
N THR A 54 -12.91 11.72 1.52
CA THR A 54 -12.42 11.56 0.13
C THR A 54 -11.51 10.34 -0.04
N ILE A 55 -10.54 10.15 0.86
CA ILE A 55 -9.48 9.13 0.71
C ILE A 55 -9.43 8.12 1.86
N GLY A 56 -10.30 8.25 2.86
CA GLY A 56 -10.32 7.39 4.04
C GLY A 56 -9.40 7.87 5.17
N GLN A 57 -9.23 7.03 6.19
CA GLN A 57 -8.41 7.36 7.36
C GLN A 57 -6.92 7.17 7.06
N PRO A 58 -6.03 8.05 7.58
CA PRO A 58 -4.59 7.86 7.43
C PRO A 58 -4.12 6.60 8.14
N SER A 59 -3.05 5.99 7.62
CA SER A 59 -2.44 4.80 8.22
C SER A 59 -1.65 5.17 9.48
N VAL A 60 -1.03 6.35 9.46
CA VAL A 60 -0.21 6.85 10.56
C VAL A 60 -0.56 8.33 10.81
N ILE A 61 -0.73 8.65 12.08
CA ILE A 61 -0.83 10.02 12.59
C ILE A 61 0.38 10.20 13.50
N ASP A 62 1.26 11.14 13.18
CA ASP A 62 2.44 11.44 14.01
C ASP A 62 1.96 12.06 15.34
N PRO A 63 2.25 11.44 16.50
CA PRO A 63 1.84 11.97 17.80
C PRO A 63 2.56 13.28 18.18
N PHE A 64 3.72 13.56 17.57
CA PHE A 64 4.49 14.78 17.80
C PHE A 64 4.08 15.89 16.83
N HIS A 65 3.68 15.52 15.61
CA HIS A 65 3.20 16.44 14.58
C HIS A 65 1.76 16.08 14.18
N ASN A 66 0.80 16.46 15.02
CA ASN A 66 -0.66 16.28 14.78
C ASN A 66 -1.19 16.91 13.48
N ASN A 67 -0.34 17.65 12.78
CA ASN A 67 -0.61 18.35 11.54
C ASN A 67 -0.11 17.59 10.30
N GLN A 68 0.50 16.42 10.44
CA GLN A 68 0.91 15.58 9.32
C GLN A 68 0.17 14.25 9.35
N TRP A 69 -0.41 13.87 8.21
CA TRP A 69 -1.03 12.57 8.00
C TRP A 69 -0.31 11.81 6.92
N ASP A 70 0.03 10.57 7.25
CA ASP A 70 0.74 9.67 6.36
C ASP A 70 -0.16 8.50 5.96
N TYR A 71 -0.29 8.32 4.65
CA TYR A 71 -0.93 7.16 4.05
C TYR A 71 0.16 6.31 3.46
N ILE A 72 0.46 5.20 4.13
CA ILE A 72 1.53 4.28 3.77
C ILE A 72 0.85 2.98 3.38
N HIS A 73 1.34 2.38 2.30
CA HIS A 73 0.86 1.07 1.87
C HIS A 73 2.03 0.20 1.48
N TYR A 74 1.94 -1.07 1.86
CA TYR A 74 2.88 -2.11 1.50
C TYR A 74 2.11 -3.38 1.15
N THR A 75 2.28 -3.86 -0.08
CA THR A 75 1.70 -5.12 -0.54
C THR A 75 2.75 -5.96 -1.22
N THR A 76 2.78 -7.23 -0.85
CA THR A 76 3.51 -8.27 -1.60
C THR A 76 2.49 -9.11 -2.33
N LEU A 77 2.54 -9.09 -3.66
CA LEU A 77 1.69 -9.92 -4.50
C LEU A 77 2.23 -11.35 -4.55
N GLY A 78 1.37 -12.32 -4.82
CA GLY A 78 1.75 -13.72 -4.99
C GLY A 78 2.75 -13.95 -6.13
N SER A 79 2.82 -13.02 -7.08
CA SER A 79 3.84 -12.96 -8.14
C SER A 79 5.24 -12.59 -7.64
N GLY A 80 5.36 -12.01 -6.45
CA GLY A 80 6.59 -11.45 -5.88
C GLY A 80 6.77 -9.95 -6.12
N GLU A 81 5.86 -9.29 -6.84
CA GLU A 81 5.87 -7.84 -7.00
C GLU A 81 5.52 -7.12 -5.69
N ILE A 82 6.21 -6.01 -5.43
CA ILE A 82 6.03 -5.21 -4.22
C ILE A 82 5.44 -3.86 -4.62
N ILE A 83 4.28 -3.54 -4.04
CA ILE A 83 3.66 -2.22 -4.14
C ILE A 83 3.95 -1.49 -2.83
N ASN A 84 4.74 -0.43 -2.87
CA ASN A 84 5.06 0.41 -1.71
C ASN A 84 4.91 1.89 -2.06
N TYR A 85 3.98 2.59 -1.42
CA TYR A 85 3.83 4.02 -1.58
C TYR A 85 3.58 4.74 -0.26
N ARG A 86 3.92 6.04 -0.25
CA ARG A 86 3.64 6.98 0.83
C ARG A 86 3.10 8.28 0.26
N LEU A 87 1.90 8.66 0.69
CA LEU A 87 1.32 9.99 0.48
C LEU A 87 1.38 10.75 1.81
N ILE A 88 1.94 11.96 1.78
CA ILE A 88 2.06 12.81 2.97
C ILE A 88 1.15 14.03 2.78
N LEU A 89 0.25 14.24 3.74
CA LEU A 89 -0.65 15.40 3.77
C LEU A 89 -0.30 16.27 4.97
N THR A 90 -0.05 17.55 4.73
CA THR A 90 0.25 18.51 5.80
C THR A 90 -0.89 19.49 5.99
N PHE A 91 -1.26 19.74 7.23
CA PHE A 91 -2.36 20.59 7.64
C PHE A 91 -1.84 21.84 8.36
N ALA A 92 -2.42 22.99 8.04
CA ALA A 92 -2.25 24.24 8.77
C ALA A 92 -3.63 24.74 9.18
N ASP A 93 -3.80 25.16 10.42
CA ASP A 93 -5.08 25.67 10.96
C ASP A 93 -6.28 24.73 10.71
N GLY A 94 -6.04 23.41 10.80
CA GLY A 94 -7.06 22.38 10.56
C GLY A 94 -7.43 22.14 9.09
N LYS A 95 -6.76 22.80 8.15
CA LYS A 95 -6.98 22.71 6.70
C LYS A 95 -5.77 22.16 5.96
N LEU A 96 -6.03 21.45 4.87
CA LEU A 96 -5.01 20.85 4.02
C LEU A 96 -4.19 21.96 3.34
N SER A 97 -2.90 22.01 3.64
CA SER A 97 -1.97 23.04 3.15
C SER A 97 -1.03 22.51 2.07
N ASN A 98 -0.62 21.24 2.17
CA ASN A 98 0.31 20.62 1.24
C ASN A 98 -0.04 19.15 0.99
N ILE A 99 0.15 18.73 -0.26
CA ILE A 99 -0.04 17.36 -0.73
C ILE A 99 1.29 16.92 -1.37
N ASN A 100 2.01 16.01 -0.73
CA ASN A 100 3.29 15.50 -1.24
C ASN A 100 3.08 14.12 -1.90
N THR A 101 3.22 14.11 -3.23
CA THR A 101 3.02 12.93 -4.09
C THR A 101 4.33 12.26 -4.53
N ASN A 102 5.48 12.65 -3.97
CA ASN A 102 6.77 12.10 -4.39
C ASN A 102 6.89 10.59 -4.10
N GLY A 103 6.17 10.10 -3.08
CA GLY A 103 6.18 8.71 -2.67
C GLY A 103 5.09 7.82 -3.29
N ILE A 104 4.31 8.27 -4.28
CA ILE A 104 3.20 7.49 -4.88
C ILE A 104 3.52 6.91 -6.26
N SER A 105 4.79 6.71 -6.59
CA SER A 105 5.23 6.20 -7.90
C SER A 105 4.73 4.77 -8.17
N SER A 106 4.75 3.90 -7.18
CA SER A 106 4.27 2.51 -7.27
C SER A 106 2.74 2.37 -7.22
N LEU A 107 2.01 3.48 -7.06
CA LEU A 107 0.56 3.44 -6.96
C LEU A 107 -0.02 2.89 -8.28
N PRO A 108 -0.97 1.95 -8.25
CA PRO A 108 -1.56 1.40 -9.46
C PRO A 108 -2.11 2.49 -10.39
N GLU A 109 -1.97 2.28 -11.70
CA GLU A 109 -2.53 3.16 -12.72
C GLU A 109 -4.06 3.20 -12.63
N MET A 110 -4.65 4.34 -13.03
CA MET A 110 -6.10 4.47 -13.06
C MET A 110 -6.72 3.48 -14.06
N THR A 111 -7.80 2.84 -13.65
CA THR A 111 -8.62 2.01 -14.54
C THR A 111 -9.26 2.86 -15.64
N ASN A 112 -9.71 2.23 -16.73
CA ASN A 112 -10.42 2.94 -17.80
C ASN A 112 -11.68 3.65 -17.27
N GLN A 113 -12.40 3.03 -16.34
CA GLN A 113 -13.58 3.63 -15.72
C GLN A 113 -13.22 4.90 -14.92
N GLU A 114 -12.15 4.85 -14.12
CA GLU A 114 -11.66 6.00 -13.35
C GLU A 114 -11.16 7.12 -14.26
N LYS A 115 -10.43 6.79 -15.34
CA LYS A 115 -9.99 7.76 -16.35
C LYS A 115 -11.18 8.48 -17.00
N MET A 116 -12.26 7.76 -17.33
CA MET A 116 -13.46 8.38 -17.88
C MET A 116 -14.17 9.28 -16.86
N LYS A 117 -14.30 8.83 -15.61
CA LYS A 117 -14.87 9.64 -14.52
C LYS A 117 -14.06 10.92 -14.30
N GLU A 118 -12.74 10.83 -14.34
CA GLU A 118 -11.85 11.97 -14.20
C GLU A 118 -12.01 12.97 -15.35
N LYS A 119 -12.07 12.49 -16.60
CA LYS A 119 -12.35 13.36 -17.76
C LYS A 119 -13.68 14.09 -17.63
N VAL A 120 -14.74 13.40 -17.18
CA VAL A 120 -16.06 14.00 -16.95
C VAL A 120 -16.00 15.06 -15.85
N ARG A 121 -15.27 14.79 -14.76
CA ARG A 121 -15.06 15.76 -13.66
C ARG A 121 -14.39 17.03 -14.19
N LEU A 122 -13.26 16.87 -14.89
CA LEU A 122 -12.51 17.99 -15.46
C LEU A 122 -13.32 18.78 -16.49
N ALA A 123 -14.17 18.12 -17.27
CA ALA A 123 -15.07 18.80 -18.22
C ALA A 123 -16.13 19.64 -17.49
N LYS A 124 -16.71 19.13 -16.39
CA LYS A 124 -17.67 19.88 -15.57
C LYS A 124 -17.04 21.10 -14.90
N GLU A 125 -15.82 20.96 -14.39
CA GLU A 125 -15.07 22.07 -13.79
C GLU A 125 -14.80 23.17 -14.84
N LYS A 126 -14.48 22.81 -16.09
CA LYS A 126 -14.28 23.77 -17.19
C LYS A 126 -15.55 24.44 -17.72
N SER A 127 -16.72 23.82 -17.52
CA SER A 127 -18.00 24.38 -17.98
C SER A 127 -18.71 25.23 -16.92
N GLY A 128 -18.28 25.13 -15.66
CA GLY A 128 -18.83 25.88 -14.54
C GLY A 128 -18.14 27.21 -14.27
N GLU A 129 -17.16 27.56 -15.11
CA GLU A 129 -16.43 28.84 -15.15
C GLU A 129 -16.63 29.46 -16.53
#